data_AF-A0A4R6L0E9-F1
#
_entry.id   AF-A0A4R6L0E9-F1
#
_cell.length_a   1.000
_cell.length_b   1.000
_cell.length_c   1.000
_cell.angle_alpha   90.00
_cell.angle_beta   90.00
_cell.angle_gamma   90.00
#
_symmetry.space_group_name_H-M   'P 1'
#
loop_
_entity.id
_entity.type
_entity.pdbx_description
1 polymer ?
#
loop_
_entity_poly.entity_id
_entity_poly.type
_entity_poly.pdbx_seq_one_letter_code
_entity_poly.pdbx_strand_id
1 'polypeptide(L)'
;MLDSPVQTAAPDAILVADGAFLQRLELDAFWDLRIYVDDSFETVLRRGAARDAAWMDSAAAAEKRYRNRYIPGEQMYVDQVRPAERAQLVVNNEDPANPTLTRR
;
A
#
# COMPACT_ATOMS: atom_id res chain seq x y z
N MET A 1 20.85 -7.33 -2.35
CA MET A 1 20.76 -7.97 -1.01
C MET A 1 21.01 -6.86 -0.01
N LEU A 2 20.11 -6.67 0.97
CA LEU A 2 20.35 -5.69 2.02
C LEU A 2 21.47 -6.23 2.92
N ASP A 3 22.59 -5.52 2.99
CA ASP A 3 23.82 -5.97 3.67
C ASP A 3 23.98 -5.27 5.04
N SER A 4 22.85 -5.14 5.75
CA SER A 4 22.81 -4.51 7.07
C SER A 4 22.85 -5.59 8.16
N PRO A 5 23.59 -5.39 9.26
CA PRO A 5 23.54 -6.30 10.39
C PRO A 5 22.12 -6.37 10.97
N VAL A 6 21.75 -7.56 11.46
CA VAL A 6 20.53 -7.75 12.23
C VAL A 6 20.62 -6.93 13.52
N GLN A 7 19.55 -6.22 13.85
CA GLN A 7 19.43 -5.44 15.08
C GLN A 7 18.13 -5.82 15.80
N THR A 8 18.17 -5.78 17.12
CA THR A 8 17.00 -6.02 17.97
C THR A 8 16.47 -4.69 18.47
N ALA A 9 15.18 -4.42 18.26
CA ALA A 9 14.53 -3.23 18.80
C ALA A 9 14.40 -3.33 20.34
N ALA A 10 14.29 -2.18 21.01
CA ALA A 10 13.98 -2.15 22.43
C ALA A 10 12.62 -2.80 22.71
N PRO A 11 12.40 -3.42 23.89
CA PRO A 11 11.13 -4.10 24.21
C PRO A 11 9.89 -3.19 24.19
N ASP A 12 10.08 -1.87 24.32
CA ASP A 12 9.05 -0.83 24.33
C ASP A 12 8.98 -0.03 23.02
N ALA A 13 9.71 -0.46 21.98
CA ALA A 13 9.66 0.20 20.68
C ALA A 13 8.30 0.03 20.01
N ILE A 14 7.88 1.06 19.25
CA ILE A 14 6.70 0.99 18.39
C ILE A 14 7.13 0.53 17.00
N LEU A 15 6.59 -0.60 16.54
CA LEU A 15 6.77 -1.05 15.17
C LEU A 15 5.83 -0.27 14.24
N VAL A 16 6.42 0.42 13.25
CA VAL A 16 5.69 0.96 12.10
C VAL A 16 6.14 0.19 10.86
N ALA A 17 5.20 -0.51 10.24
CA ALA A 17 5.42 -1.21 8.97
C ALA A 17 4.58 -0.53 7.88
N ASP A 18 5.21 -0.23 6.75
CA ASP A 18 4.57 0.36 5.58
C ASP A 18 4.86 -0.46 4.31
N GLY A 19 3.90 -0.48 3.40
CA GLY A 19 3.98 -1.22 2.15
C GLY A 19 2.64 -1.79 1.70
N ALA A 20 2.64 -2.32 0.47
CA ALA A 20 1.49 -3.01 -0.09
C ALA A 20 1.29 -4.39 0.56
N PHE A 21 0.04 -4.81 0.69
CA PHE A 21 -0.36 -6.17 1.08
C PHE A 21 0.05 -6.62 2.50
N LEU A 22 0.20 -5.67 3.44
CA LEU A 22 0.65 -5.96 4.81
C LEU A 22 -0.42 -6.54 5.73
N GLN A 23 -1.72 -6.38 5.44
CA GLN A 23 -2.80 -6.96 6.26
C GLN A 23 -3.05 -8.44 5.94
N ARG A 24 -1.97 -9.22 5.82
CA ARG A 24 -2.03 -10.67 5.68
C ARG A 24 -2.76 -11.28 6.86
N LEU A 25 -3.71 -12.17 6.59
CA LEU A 25 -4.58 -12.74 7.62
C LEU A 25 -3.78 -13.51 8.69
N GLU A 26 -2.64 -14.11 8.31
CA GLU A 26 -1.75 -14.82 9.22
C GLU A 26 -1.07 -13.89 10.25
N LEU A 27 -1.06 -12.57 9.99
CA LEU A 27 -0.45 -11.57 10.86
C LEU A 27 -1.47 -10.78 11.68
N ASP A 28 -2.76 -11.06 11.55
CA ASP A 28 -3.85 -10.25 12.12
C ASP A 28 -3.72 -10.02 13.63
N ALA A 29 -3.28 -11.05 14.35
CA ALA A 29 -3.16 -11.01 15.81
C ALA A 29 -1.98 -10.17 16.32
N PHE A 30 -1.06 -9.76 15.43
CA PHE A 30 0.12 -8.99 15.80
C PHE A 30 -0.02 -7.49 15.56
N TRP A 31 -1.13 -7.05 14.94
CA TRP A 31 -1.36 -5.63 14.66
C TRP A 31 -2.29 -5.00 15.69
N ASP A 32 -1.74 -4.13 16.53
CA ASP A 32 -2.52 -3.28 17.44
C ASP A 32 -3.32 -2.21 16.68
N LEU A 33 -2.76 -1.69 15.58
CA LEU A 33 -3.35 -0.66 14.74
C LEU A 33 -3.05 -0.92 13.26
N ARG A 34 -4.07 -0.74 12.43
CA ARG A 34 -4.00 -0.79 10.98
C ARG A 34 -4.48 0.55 10.41
N ILE A 35 -3.63 1.12 9.56
CA ILE A 35 -3.93 2.31 8.76
C ILE A 35 -3.97 1.84 7.31
N TYR A 36 -5.08 2.08 6.62
CA TYR A 36 -5.21 1.81 5.20
C TYR A 36 -5.24 3.13 4.43
N VAL A 37 -4.29 3.30 3.51
CA VAL A 37 -4.24 4.46 2.62
C VAL A 37 -4.93 4.04 1.33
N ASP A 38 -6.07 4.65 1.06
CA ASP A 38 -7.00 4.27 -0.01
C ASP A 38 -6.97 5.29 -1.14
N ASP A 39 -6.81 4.81 -2.37
CA ASP A 39 -7.02 5.55 -3.60
C ASP A 39 -7.61 4.64 -4.68
N SER A 40 -8.34 5.22 -5.63
CA SER A 40 -8.92 4.47 -6.73
C SER A 40 -7.86 3.90 -7.66
N PHE A 41 -8.18 2.79 -8.34
CA PHE A 41 -7.30 2.23 -9.38
C PHE A 41 -7.01 3.21 -10.52
N GLU A 42 -7.90 4.17 -10.78
CA GLU A 42 -7.63 5.26 -11.71
C GLU A 42 -6.49 6.15 -11.20
N THR A 43 -6.53 6.55 -9.93
CA THR A 43 -5.47 7.32 -9.28
C THR A 43 -4.17 6.53 -9.19
N VAL A 44 -4.22 5.24 -8.84
CA VAL A 44 -3.06 4.32 -8.85
C VAL A 44 -2.40 4.29 -10.23
N LEU A 45 -3.20 4.09 -11.29
CA LEU A 45 -2.68 4.09 -12.66
C LEU A 45 -2.03 5.42 -13.02
N ARG A 46 -2.76 6.54 -12.81
CA ARG A 46 -2.33 7.88 -13.18
C ARG A 46 -1.03 8.26 -12.49
N ARG A 47 -0.94 8.06 -11.18
CA ARG A 47 0.24 8.45 -10.39
C ARG A 47 1.39 7.47 -10.56
N GLY A 48 1.08 6.18 -10.47
CA GLY A 48 2.07 5.13 -10.52
C GLY A 48 2.75 5.06 -11.88
N ALA A 49 1.99 5.09 -12.97
CA ALA A 49 2.58 5.07 -14.32
C ALA A 49 3.39 6.34 -14.60
N ALA A 50 2.92 7.52 -14.17
CA ALA A 50 3.67 8.77 -14.33
C ALA A 50 4.99 8.77 -13.56
N ARG A 51 4.98 8.29 -12.30
CA ARG A 51 6.19 8.14 -11.49
C ARG A 51 7.17 7.16 -12.11
N ASP A 52 6.67 6.01 -12.56
CA ASP A 52 7.52 4.90 -13.00
C ASP A 52 7.99 5.04 -14.45
N ALA A 53 7.34 5.90 -15.25
CA ALA A 53 7.79 6.24 -16.60
C ALA A 53 9.22 6.79 -16.67
N ALA A 54 9.74 7.35 -15.57
CA ALA A 54 11.09 7.91 -15.51
C ALA A 54 12.20 6.84 -15.56
N TRP A 55 11.91 5.60 -15.21
CA TRP A 55 12.91 4.52 -15.11
C TRP A 55 12.50 3.24 -15.85
N MET A 56 11.29 3.17 -16.38
CA MET A 56 10.84 2.10 -17.29
C MET A 56 11.15 2.42 -18.76
N ASP A 57 11.08 1.40 -19.63
CA ASP A 57 11.39 1.52 -21.06
C ASP A 57 10.59 2.62 -21.79
N SER A 58 9.35 2.88 -21.36
CA SER A 58 8.52 3.99 -21.83
C SER A 58 7.32 4.23 -20.92
N ALA A 59 6.66 5.38 -21.06
CA ALA A 59 5.38 5.65 -20.39
C ALA A 59 4.30 4.61 -20.73
N ALA A 60 4.24 4.15 -21.99
CA ALA A 60 3.33 3.09 -22.41
C ALA A 60 3.65 1.74 -21.75
N ALA A 61 4.93 1.42 -21.55
CA ALA A 61 5.35 0.23 -20.83
C ALA A 61 4.96 0.30 -19.34
N ALA A 62 5.11 1.47 -18.71
CA ALA A 62 4.66 1.71 -17.34
C ALA A 62 3.16 1.52 -17.20
N GLU A 63 2.35 2.19 -18.04
CA GLU A 63 0.89 2.02 -18.04
C GLU A 63 0.48 0.54 -18.23
N LYS A 64 1.09 -0.15 -19.21
CA LYS A 64 0.82 -1.57 -19.45
C LYS A 64 1.14 -2.43 -18.22
N ARG A 65 2.21 -2.11 -17.49
CA ARG A 65 2.60 -2.82 -16.26
C ARG A 65 1.56 -2.64 -15.14
N TYR A 66 1.05 -1.42 -14.95
CA TYR A 66 0.00 -1.16 -13.96
C TYR A 66 -1.28 -1.92 -14.30
N ARG A 67 -1.74 -1.83 -15.56
CA ARG A 67 -2.98 -2.49 -16.01
C ARG A 67 -2.91 -4.02 -15.92
N ASN A 68 -1.76 -4.61 -16.26
CA ASN A 68 -1.66 -6.06 -16.41
C ASN A 68 -1.08 -6.77 -15.18
N ARG A 69 -0.55 -6.04 -14.20
CA ARG A 69 0.08 -6.66 -13.02
C ARG A 69 -0.28 -5.99 -11.71
N TYR A 70 -0.02 -4.69 -11.56
CA TYR A 70 -0.14 -4.04 -10.25
C TYR A 70 -1.60 -3.93 -9.82
N ILE A 71 -2.46 -3.34 -10.66
CA ILE A 71 -3.89 -3.17 -10.35
C ILE A 71 -4.59 -4.53 -10.20
N PRO A 72 -4.39 -5.54 -11.09
CA PRO A 72 -4.97 -6.86 -10.87
C PRO A 72 -4.54 -7.52 -9.54
N GLY A 73 -3.27 -7.40 -9.15
CA GLY A 73 -2.79 -7.93 -7.87
C GLY A 73 -3.40 -7.19 -6.68
N GLU A 74 -3.56 -5.87 -6.80
CA GLU A 74 -4.21 -5.05 -5.79
C GLU A 74 -5.70 -5.36 -5.65
N GLN A 75 -6.43 -5.48 -6.76
CA GLN A 75 -7.83 -5.90 -6.78
C GLN A 75 -8.00 -7.25 -6.06
N MET A 76 -7.16 -8.24 -6.37
CA MET A 76 -7.20 -9.55 -5.71
C MET A 76 -7.02 -9.41 -4.18
N TYR A 77 -6.11 -8.56 -3.73
CA TYR A 77 -5.90 -8.29 -2.31
C TYR A 77 -7.12 -7.59 -1.68
N VAL A 78 -7.66 -6.56 -2.34
CA VAL A 78 -8.85 -5.83 -1.85
C VAL A 78 -10.04 -6.78 -1.70
N ASP A 79 -10.28 -7.64 -2.69
CA ASP A 79 -11.40 -8.58 -2.69
C ASP A 79 -11.28 -9.64 -1.59
N GLN A 80 -10.08 -10.18 -1.41
CA GLN A 80 -9.84 -11.29 -0.46
C GLN A 80 -9.70 -10.80 0.98
N VAL A 81 -8.96 -9.72 1.18
CA VAL A 81 -8.60 -9.24 2.52
C VAL A 81 -9.57 -8.18 3.00
N ARG A 82 -10.15 -7.35 2.13
CA ARG A 82 -10.99 -6.19 2.50
C ARG A 82 -10.26 -5.27 3.50
N PRO A 83 -9.07 -4.75 3.14
CA PRO A 83 -8.18 -4.05 4.07
C PRO A 83 -8.78 -2.77 4.65
N ALA A 84 -9.65 -2.07 3.89
CA ALA A 84 -10.36 -0.91 4.37
C ALA A 84 -11.28 -1.27 5.55
N GLU A 85 -12.11 -2.32 5.41
CA GLU A 85 -13.05 -2.77 6.45
C GLU A 85 -12.35 -3.19 7.75
N ARG A 86 -11.09 -3.60 7.64
CA ARG A 86 -10.29 -4.16 8.73
C ARG A 86 -9.37 -3.15 9.40
N ALA A 87 -9.21 -1.97 8.81
CA ALA A 87 -8.39 -0.90 9.35
C ALA A 87 -9.20 -0.03 10.31
N GLN A 88 -8.60 0.35 11.44
CA GLN A 88 -9.19 1.32 12.37
C GLN A 88 -9.18 2.73 11.78
N LEU A 89 -8.21 3.01 10.90
CA LEU A 89 -8.04 4.30 10.25
C LEU A 89 -7.97 4.08 8.74
N VAL A 90 -8.79 4.82 7.99
CA VAL A 90 -8.71 4.90 6.53
C VAL A 90 -8.40 6.32 6.11
N VAL A 91 -7.30 6.47 5.39
CA VAL A 91 -6.89 7.73 4.77
C VAL A 91 -7.35 7.69 3.33
N ASN A 92 -8.34 8.51 2.97
CA ASN A 92 -8.63 8.76 1.56
C ASN A 92 -7.51 9.64 1.00
N ASN A 93 -6.77 9.09 0.05
CA ASN A 93 -5.61 9.68 -0.57
C ASN A 93 -5.84 10.00 -2.06
N GLU A 94 -7.09 10.19 -2.48
CA GLU A 94 -7.43 10.62 -3.85
C GLU A 94 -6.78 11.96 -4.21
N ASP A 95 -6.53 12.84 -3.24
CA ASP A 95 -5.66 14.00 -3.36
C ASP A 95 -4.69 14.08 -2.15
N PRO A 96 -3.40 13.75 -2.32
CA PRO A 96 -2.40 13.80 -1.27
C PRO A 96 -2.17 15.20 -0.70
N ALA A 97 -2.55 16.26 -1.42
CA ALA A 97 -2.50 17.62 -0.90
C ALA A 97 -3.66 17.90 0.07
N ASN A 98 -4.77 17.16 -0.03
CA ASN A 98 -5.98 17.32 0.75
C ASN A 98 -6.54 15.96 1.22
N PRO A 99 -5.76 15.15 1.95
CA PRO A 99 -6.22 13.84 2.39
C PRO A 99 -7.29 14.00 3.47
N THR A 100 -8.21 13.04 3.53
CA THR A 100 -9.21 12.97 4.61
C THR A 100 -9.06 11.68 5.39
N LEU A 101 -9.30 11.75 6.69
CA LEU A 101 -9.16 10.63 7.61
C LEU A 101 -10.54 10.22 8.14
N THR A 102 -10.86 8.94 8.00
CA THR A 102 -12.02 8.31 8.66
C THR A 102 -11.54 7.35 9.72
N ARG A 103 -12.11 7.44 10.92
CA ARG A 103 -11.90 6.49 12.02
C ARG A 103 -13.11 5.56 12.14
N ARG A 104 -12.84 4.27 12.32
CA ARG A 104 -13.86 3.24 12.57
C ARG A 104 -13.75 2.71 14.00
#